data_AF-A0A8T7LHX3-F1
#
_entry.id   AF-A0A8T7LHX3-F1
#
_cell.length_a   1.000
_cell.length_b   1.000
_cell.length_c   1.000
_cell.angle_alpha   90.00
_cell.angle_beta   90.00
_cell.angle_gamma   90.00
#
_symmetry.space_group_name_H-M   'P 1'
#
loop_
_entity.id
_entity.type
_entity.pdbx_description
1 polymer ?
#
loop_
_entity_poly.entity_id
_entity_poly.type
_entity_poly.pdbx_seq_one_letter_code
_entity_poly.pdbx_strand_id
1 'polypeptide(L)'
;MATDADAVGGVDTAPSRRPSLGNVVAYFKYQTTKTINAMRHTPSVRVWQRNYYEHIIRDDKSLNRIREYIANNPLQWGLDRENPKTML
;
A
#
# COMPACT_ATOMS: atom_id res chain seq x y z
N MET A 1 52.28 23.00 -10.21
CA MET A 1 52.11 21.53 -10.16
C MET A 1 51.39 21.22 -8.86
N ALA A 2 50.32 20.41 -8.95
CA ALA A 2 49.25 20.10 -7.96
C ALA A 2 48.18 21.22 -7.78
N THR A 3 47.05 21.27 -8.51
CA THR A 3 45.85 20.41 -8.71
C THR A 3 44.65 20.81 -7.84
N ASP A 4 43.52 20.97 -8.53
CA ASP A 4 42.15 21.24 -8.09
C ASP A 4 41.66 20.44 -6.89
N ALA A 5 40.75 21.06 -6.14
CA ALA A 5 39.54 20.39 -5.70
C ALA A 5 38.41 21.43 -5.52
N ASP A 6 37.59 21.57 -6.56
CA ASP A 6 36.30 22.23 -6.51
C ASP A 6 35.44 21.64 -5.38
N ALA A 7 35.12 22.48 -4.39
CA ALA A 7 34.10 22.18 -3.40
C ALA A 7 32.72 22.27 -4.05
N VAL A 8 32.29 21.21 -4.73
CA VAL A 8 30.89 21.05 -5.14
C VAL A 8 30.08 20.74 -3.88
N GLY A 9 29.55 21.79 -3.26
CA GLY A 9 28.57 21.69 -2.19
C GLY A 9 27.37 20.89 -2.67
N GLY A 10 27.16 19.72 -2.06
CA GLY A 10 25.96 18.92 -2.27
C GLY A 10 24.73 19.77 -1.94
N VAL A 11 23.81 19.85 -2.90
CA VAL A 11 22.52 20.50 -2.69
C VAL A 11 21.74 19.69 -1.66
N ASP A 12 21.77 20.14 -0.41
CA ASP A 12 20.87 19.68 0.66
C ASP A 12 19.42 19.98 0.24
N THR A 13 18.84 19.03 -0.48
CA THR A 13 17.45 19.12 -0.92
C THR A 13 16.60 18.80 0.30
N ALA A 14 15.92 19.81 0.86
CA ALA A 14 15.05 19.68 2.03
C ALA A 14 14.09 18.47 1.88
N PRO A 15 13.80 17.71 2.96
CA PRO A 15 13.00 16.51 2.87
C PRO A 15 11.62 16.82 2.26
N SER A 16 11.29 16.12 1.19
CA SER A 16 9.99 16.22 0.51
C SER A 16 8.86 15.99 1.52
N ARG A 17 8.05 17.02 1.76
CA ARG A 17 6.89 17.00 2.68
C ARG A 17 5.71 16.18 2.15
N ARG A 18 5.90 15.42 1.07
CA ARG A 18 4.83 14.61 0.47
C ARG A 18 4.68 13.31 1.25
N PRO A 19 3.46 12.94 1.68
CA PRO A 19 3.25 11.67 2.34
C PRO A 19 3.63 10.53 1.40
N SER A 20 4.38 9.55 1.92
CA SER A 20 4.62 8.30 1.20
C SER A 20 3.31 7.52 1.03
N LEU A 21 3.27 6.58 0.08
CA LEU A 21 2.15 5.65 -0.05
C LEU A 21 1.88 4.92 1.27
N GLY A 22 2.94 4.49 1.96
CA GLY A 22 2.85 3.87 3.28
C GLY A 22 2.16 4.76 4.33
N ASN A 23 2.43 6.07 4.33
CA ASN A 23 1.74 6.99 5.25
C ASN A 23 0.25 7.11 4.94
N VAL A 24 -0.11 7.18 3.65
CA VAL A 24 -1.51 7.25 3.22
C VAL A 24 -2.27 5.98 3.62
N VAL A 25 -1.68 4.81 3.33
CA VAL A 25 -2.28 3.51 3.67
C VAL A 25 -2.37 3.32 5.19
N ALA A 26 -1.35 3.73 5.95
CA ALA A 26 -1.38 3.66 7.41
C ALA A 26 -2.51 4.50 8.01
N TYR A 27 -2.68 5.74 7.53
CA TYR A 27 -3.76 6.61 7.98
C TYR A 27 -5.13 6.04 7.62
N PHE A 28 -5.31 5.53 6.40
CA PHE A 28 -6.54 4.88 5.97
C PHE A 28 -6.89 3.68 6.85
N LYS A 29 -5.93 2.76 7.09
CA LYS A 29 -6.13 1.60 7.95
C LYS A 29 -6.46 1.99 9.39
N TYR A 30 -5.81 3.03 9.91
CA TYR A 30 -6.07 3.57 11.25
C TYR A 30 -7.52 4.09 11.38
N GLN A 31 -7.92 5.01 10.49
CA GLN A 31 -9.24 5.64 10.56
C GLN A 31 -10.36 4.61 10.41
N THR A 32 -10.23 3.71 9.43
CA THR A 32 -11.23 2.65 9.20
C THR A 32 -11.29 1.65 10.36
N THR A 33 -10.16 1.27 10.95
CA THR A 33 -10.15 0.38 12.14
C THR A 33 -10.91 1.02 13.30
N LYS A 34 -10.67 2.31 13.57
CA LYS A 34 -11.36 3.03 14.64
C LYS A 34 -12.88 3.06 14.41
N THR A 35 -13.30 3.42 13.20
CA THR A 35 -14.73 3.47 12.83
C THR A 35 -15.39 2.10 12.92
N ILE A 36 -14.76 1.06 12.35
CA ILE A 36 -15.31 -0.31 12.35
C ILE A 36 -15.41 -0.86 13.78
N ASN A 37 -14.38 -0.67 14.60
CA ASN A 37 -14.40 -1.16 15.99
C ASN A 37 -15.42 -0.41 16.85
N ALA A 38 -15.67 0.88 16.58
CA ALA A 38 -16.75 1.62 17.24
C ALA A 38 -18.13 1.08 16.84
N MET A 39 -18.37 0.83 15.54
CA MET A 39 -19.62 0.27 15.04
C MET A 39 -19.90 -1.15 15.53
N ARG A 40 -18.85 -1.96 15.69
CA ARG A 40 -18.96 -3.36 16.13
C ARG A 40 -18.93 -3.53 17.66
N HIS A 41 -18.68 -2.46 18.42
CA HIS A 41 -18.38 -2.54 19.86
C HIS A 41 -17.21 -3.47 20.19
N THR A 42 -16.21 -3.54 19.32
CA THR A 42 -15.03 -4.42 19.46
C THR A 42 -13.73 -3.60 19.49
N PRO A 43 -13.50 -2.78 20.53
CA PRO A 43 -12.26 -2.01 20.61
C PRO A 43 -11.04 -2.93 20.57
N SER A 44 -9.96 -2.47 19.95
CA SER A 44 -8.67 -3.18 19.85
C SER A 44 -8.67 -4.47 19.03
N VAL A 45 -9.79 -4.89 18.42
CA VAL A 45 -9.80 -6.02 17.47
C VAL A 45 -9.10 -5.62 16.17
N ARG A 46 -8.24 -6.51 15.67
CA ARG A 46 -7.52 -6.31 14.41
C ARG A 46 -8.49 -6.46 13.24
N VAL A 47 -8.63 -5.39 12.46
CA VAL A 47 -9.47 -5.38 11.24
C VAL A 47 -8.67 -5.74 10.00
N TRP A 48 -7.43 -5.23 9.89
CA TRP A 48 -6.61 -5.37 8.69
C TRP A 48 -5.54 -6.46 8.85
N GLN A 49 -5.24 -7.16 7.76
CA GLN A 49 -4.02 -7.94 7.63
C GLN A 49 -2.78 -7.01 7.67
N ARG A 50 -1.65 -7.57 8.13
CA ARG A 50 -0.35 -6.87 8.19
C ARG A 50 0.14 -6.57 6.77
N ASN A 51 0.83 -5.45 6.60
CA ASN A 51 1.37 -4.94 5.32
C ASN A 51 0.28 -4.63 4.28
N TYR A 52 0.70 -4.18 3.11
CA TYR A 52 -0.17 -3.92 1.97
C TYR A 52 0.58 -4.30 0.70
N TYR A 53 -0.15 -4.67 -0.35
CA TYR A 53 0.42 -4.94 -1.66
C TYR A 53 0.54 -3.62 -2.44
N GLU A 54 1.69 -3.41 -3.06
CA GLU A 54 1.93 -2.28 -3.97
C GLU A 54 2.55 -2.77 -5.27
N HIS A 55 2.11 -2.19 -6.38
CA HIS A 55 2.62 -2.48 -7.71
C HIS A 55 2.54 -1.23 -8.59
N ILE A 56 3.66 -0.86 -9.21
CA ILE A 56 3.72 0.28 -10.13
C ILE A 56 3.28 -0.19 -11.51
N ILE A 57 2.17 0.34 -12.00
CA ILE A 57 1.63 0.10 -13.34
C ILE A 57 2.46 0.93 -14.34
N ARG A 58 3.09 0.26 -15.31
CA ARG A 58 4.02 0.91 -16.26
C ARG A 58 3.53 0.90 -17.71
N ASP A 59 2.47 0.14 -17.99
CA ASP A 59 1.92 -0.02 -19.33
C ASP A 59 0.42 -0.37 -19.29
N ASP A 60 -0.26 -0.16 -20.41
CA ASP A 60 -1.71 -0.38 -20.53
C ASP A 60 -2.11 -1.85 -20.38
N LYS A 61 -1.22 -2.78 -20.74
CA LYS A 61 -1.49 -4.21 -20.60
C LYS A 61 -1.57 -4.61 -19.13
N SER A 62 -0.65 -4.12 -18.30
CA SER A 62 -0.65 -4.32 -16.85
C SER A 62 -1.86 -3.64 -16.21
N LEU A 63 -2.20 -2.43 -16.65
CA LEU A 63 -3.38 -1.71 -16.19
C LEU A 63 -4.68 -2.48 -16.45
N ASN A 64 -4.86 -2.97 -17.67
CA ASN A 64 -6.06 -3.72 -18.06
C ASN A 64 -6.19 -5.02 -17.29
N ARG A 65 -5.09 -5.77 -17.12
CA ARG A 65 -5.08 -7.00 -16.32
C ARG A 65 -5.47 -6.73 -14.86
N ILE A 66 -4.94 -5.68 -14.24
CA ILE A 66 -5.26 -5.36 -12.85
C ILE A 66 -6.72 -4.95 -12.69
N ARG A 67 -7.27 -4.18 -13.64
CA ARG A 67 -8.69 -3.81 -13.64
C ARG A 67 -9.60 -5.04 -13.77
N GLU A 68 -9.27 -5.93 -14.70
CA GLU A 68 -9.99 -7.19 -14.88
C GLU A 68 -9.93 -8.06 -13.62
N TYR A 69 -8.76 -8.17 -12.99
CA TYR A 69 -8.62 -8.86 -11.70
C TYR A 69 -9.52 -8.25 -10.62
N ILE A 70 -9.51 -6.92 -10.44
CA ILE A 70 -10.34 -6.25 -9.42
C ILE A 70 -11.84 -6.51 -9.67
N ALA A 71 -12.28 -6.45 -10.92
CA ALA A 71 -13.67 -6.70 -11.29
C ALA A 71 -14.09 -8.16 -11.05
N ASN A 72 -13.21 -9.10 -11.35
CA ASN A 72 -13.51 -10.53 -11.29
C ASN A 72 -13.24 -11.17 -9.92
N ASN A 73 -12.41 -10.56 -9.07
CA ASN A 73 -12.03 -11.13 -7.77
C ASN A 73 -13.22 -11.50 -6.87
N PRO A 74 -14.30 -10.70 -6.74
CA PRO A 74 -15.47 -11.10 -5.95
C PRO A 74 -16.10 -12.42 -6.41
N LEU A 75 -16.14 -12.68 -7.72
CA LEU A 75 -16.67 -13.91 -8.31
C LEU A 75 -15.70 -15.09 -8.15
N GLN A 76 -14.40 -14.80 -8.15
CA GLN A 76 -13.33 -15.81 -8.09
C GLN A 76 -12.88 -16.13 -6.66
N TRP A 77 -13.33 -15.38 -5.64
CA TRP A 77 -12.89 -15.53 -4.26
C TRP A 77 -13.07 -16.95 -3.71
N GLY A 78 -14.12 -17.68 -4.12
CA GLY A 78 -14.35 -19.07 -3.73
C GLY A 78 -13.23 -20.04 -4.14
N LEU A 79 -12.48 -19.71 -5.19
CA LEU A 79 -11.39 -20.51 -5.76
C LEU A 79 -10.02 -20.00 -5.35
N ASP A 80 -9.95 -18.88 -4.64
CA ASP A 80 -8.69 -18.25 -4.26
C ASP A 80 -8.00 -19.07 -3.15
N ARG A 81 -6.68 -19.22 -3.25
CA ARG A 81 -5.87 -19.96 -2.29
C ARG A 81 -5.81 -19.27 -0.93
N GLU A 82 -5.93 -17.96 -0.90
CA GLU A 82 -5.92 -17.16 0.33
C GLU A 82 -7.32 -17.06 0.96
N ASN A 83 -8.33 -17.74 0.39
CA ASN A 83 -9.64 -17.83 0.99
C ASN A 83 -9.58 -18.73 2.25
N PRO A 84 -9.87 -18.20 3.46
CA PRO A 84 -9.80 -18.99 4.68
C PRO A 84 -10.76 -20.19 4.70
N LYS A 85 -11.80 -20.20 3.85
CA LYS A 85 -12.76 -21.30 3.76
C LYS A 85 -12.26 -22.51 2.98
N THR A 86 -11.22 -22.35 2.15
CA THR A 86 -10.64 -23.44 1.36
C THR A 86 -9.49 -24.15 2.08
N MET A 87 -9.06 -23.65 3.24
CA MET A 87 -7.99 -24.25 4.08
C MET A 87 -8.50 -25.32 5.06
N LEU A 88 -9.47 -26.15 4.66
CA LEU A 88 -10.01 -27.27 5.45
C LEU A 88 -9.33 -28.59 5.10
#